data_AF-A0A951SDZ4-F1
#
_entry.id   AF-A0A951SDZ4-F1
#
_cell.length_a   1.000
_cell.length_b   1.000
_cell.length_c   1.000
_cell.angle_alpha   90.00
_cell.angle_beta   90.00
_cell.angle_gamma   90.00
#
_symmetry.space_group_name_H-M   'P 1'
#
loop_
_entity.id
_entity.type
_entity.pdbx_description
1 polymer ?
#
loop_
_entity_poly.entity_id
_entity_poly.type
_entity_poly.pdbx_seq_one_letter_code
_entity_poly.pdbx_strand_id
1 'polypeptide(L)'
;MISDKTVKAATLIPIVRSCMNCIKYCGASSFQTERHLTLIITGGYGRLLLQNDLCMNLSSDRMCPHYDGKYSNKFDGWLSDLEREELKQKVRTIGGHIIFPAHKKNGFTINQARGVSRIICDRFDLTLECIRRFYQDEESPLSKKLTNYKDFFDLFIDFSGYVEFFHLKDFVDQNEQIEFSLPFDNFNRPPIPQTNDEYRQYKKHTLNLINKRNKRILENISSE
;
A
#
# COMPACT_ATOMS: atom_id res chain seq x y z
N MET A 1 15.52 9.14 -26.24
CA MET A 1 14.59 8.05 -25.92
C MET A 1 15.28 7.08 -24.96
N ILE A 2 15.17 7.34 -23.66
CA ILE A 2 15.68 6.43 -22.63
C ILE A 2 14.65 5.31 -22.50
N SER A 3 15.07 4.07 -22.70
CA SER A 3 14.17 2.92 -22.85
C SER A 3 13.28 2.71 -21.60
N ASP A 4 12.03 2.31 -21.83
CA ASP A 4 11.00 1.95 -20.83
C ASP A 4 11.48 0.92 -19.76
N LYS A 5 12.59 0.22 -20.01
CA LYS A 5 13.22 -0.70 -19.04
C LYS A 5 14.08 0.00 -18.00
N THR A 6 14.73 1.11 -18.36
CA THR A 6 15.63 1.86 -17.47
C THR A 6 14.84 2.64 -16.41
N VAL A 7 13.65 3.14 -16.77
CA VAL A 7 12.71 3.82 -15.85
C VAL A 7 12.14 2.85 -14.81
N LYS A 8 11.86 1.60 -15.19
CA LYS A 8 11.37 0.53 -14.28
C LYS A 8 12.41 0.12 -13.23
N ALA A 9 13.70 0.06 -13.61
CA ALA A 9 14.78 -0.24 -12.68
C ALA A 9 15.03 0.93 -11.68
N ALA A 10 14.99 2.17 -12.15
CA ALA A 10 15.17 3.37 -11.31
C ALA A 10 14.02 3.58 -10.30
N THR A 11 12.79 3.17 -10.62
CA THR A 11 11.63 3.24 -9.71
C THR A 11 11.61 2.13 -8.65
N LEU A 12 12.49 1.14 -8.76
CA LEU A 12 12.56 -0.05 -7.90
C LEU A 12 13.62 0.07 -6.79
N ILE A 13 14.67 0.85 -7.02
CA ILE A 13 15.71 1.23 -6.04
C ILE A 13 15.14 1.78 -4.72
N PRO A 14 14.09 2.64 -4.69
CA PRO A 14 13.58 3.24 -3.46
C PRO A 14 12.78 2.23 -2.63
N ILE A 15 12.00 1.35 -3.29
CA ILE A 15 11.33 0.23 -2.64
C ILE A 15 12.35 -0.75 -2.07
N VAL A 16 13.40 -1.08 -2.83
CA VAL A 16 14.46 -1.97 -2.37
C VAL A 16 15.26 -1.32 -1.23
N ARG A 17 15.56 -0.01 -1.29
CA ARG A 17 16.22 0.76 -0.23
C ARG A 17 15.36 0.87 1.04
N SER A 18 14.08 1.15 0.88
CA SER A 18 13.08 1.12 1.96
C SER A 18 13.05 -0.28 2.60
N CYS A 19 12.91 -1.35 1.83
CA CYS A 19 13.02 -2.72 2.31
C CYS A 19 14.39 -3.04 2.97
N MET A 20 15.51 -2.53 2.44
CA MET A 20 16.85 -2.68 3.03
C MET A 20 16.97 -1.95 4.37
N ASN A 21 16.32 -0.80 4.53
CA ASN A 21 16.24 -0.06 5.78
C ASN A 21 15.40 -0.83 6.81
N CYS A 22 14.27 -1.43 6.43
CA CYS A 22 13.54 -2.36 7.31
C CYS A 22 14.46 -3.48 7.83
N ILE A 23 15.30 -4.07 6.97
CA ILE A 23 16.23 -5.14 7.35
C ILE A 23 17.36 -4.65 8.28
N LYS A 24 17.83 -3.39 8.13
CA LYS A 24 18.80 -2.79 9.06
C LYS A 24 18.23 -2.62 10.48
N TYR A 25 16.93 -2.33 10.61
CA TYR A 25 16.28 -2.13 11.90
C TYR A 25 15.85 -3.43 12.61
N CYS A 26 15.81 -4.58 11.92
CA CYS A 26 15.52 -5.90 12.51
C CYS A 26 16.62 -6.46 13.44
N GLY A 27 17.54 -5.65 13.97
CA GLY A 27 18.31 -6.03 15.17
C GLY A 27 19.41 -7.07 15.01
N ALA A 28 20.15 -7.11 13.90
CA ALA A 28 21.41 -7.87 13.86
C ALA A 28 22.59 -7.01 14.33
N SER A 29 22.74 -6.86 15.64
CA SER A 29 24.01 -6.47 16.25
C SER A 29 25.02 -7.60 15.98
N SER A 30 25.95 -7.35 15.07
CA SER A 30 26.92 -8.29 14.46
C SER A 30 26.32 -9.22 13.40
N PHE A 31 26.92 -9.23 12.20
CA PHE A 31 27.52 -10.41 11.56
C PHE A 31 27.93 -10.08 10.11
N GLN A 32 29.16 -10.49 9.78
CA GLN A 32 29.76 -10.49 8.46
C GLN A 32 29.18 -11.64 7.63
N THR A 33 28.45 -11.36 6.57
CA THR A 33 28.32 -12.20 5.37
C THR A 33 27.66 -11.38 4.27
N GLU A 34 28.07 -11.59 3.02
CA GLU A 34 27.48 -10.96 1.85
C GLU A 34 25.97 -11.21 1.83
N ARG A 35 25.20 -10.12 1.73
CA ARG A 35 23.74 -10.15 1.82
C ARG A 35 23.16 -10.24 0.43
N HIS A 36 22.49 -11.35 0.12
CA HIS A 36 21.77 -11.51 -1.14
C HIS A 36 20.29 -11.14 -0.96
N LEU A 37 19.87 -10.05 -1.62
CA LEU A 37 18.46 -9.71 -1.78
C LEU A 37 18.05 -10.03 -3.20
N THR A 38 17.04 -10.88 -3.35
CA THR A 38 16.46 -11.17 -4.65
C THR A 38 15.19 -10.37 -4.82
N LEU A 39 15.22 -9.43 -5.75
CA LEU A 39 14.03 -8.75 -6.23
C LEU A 39 13.42 -9.56 -7.37
N ILE A 40 12.21 -10.06 -7.17
CA ILE A 40 11.47 -10.80 -8.19
C ILE A 40 10.27 -9.97 -8.62
N ILE A 41 10.21 -9.65 -9.91
CA ILE A 41 9.00 -9.11 -10.53
C ILE A 41 8.08 -10.30 -10.82
N THR A 42 6.96 -10.37 -10.13
CA THR A 42 6.02 -11.50 -10.22
C THR A 42 4.75 -11.08 -10.96
N GLY A 43 4.36 -11.89 -11.97
CA GLY A 43 3.13 -11.71 -12.73
C GLY A 43 3.10 -10.49 -13.67
N GLY A 44 2.04 -10.36 -14.47
CA GLY A 44 1.88 -9.29 -15.47
C GLY A 44 1.50 -7.91 -14.92
N TYR A 45 1.42 -7.73 -13.60
CA TYR A 45 0.86 -6.52 -12.98
C TYR A 45 1.85 -5.69 -12.15
N GLY A 46 3.16 -5.98 -12.24
CA GLY A 46 4.19 -5.19 -11.54
C GLY A 46 4.30 -5.44 -10.04
N ARG A 47 3.88 -6.62 -9.55
CA ARG A 47 4.05 -7.01 -8.15
C ARG A 47 5.51 -7.33 -7.86
N LEU A 48 5.97 -6.90 -6.71
CA LEU A 48 7.33 -7.05 -6.25
C LEU A 48 7.36 -8.01 -5.08
N LEU A 49 8.18 -9.03 -5.18
CA LEU A 49 8.53 -9.90 -4.06
C LEU A 49 10.00 -9.67 -3.74
N LEU A 50 10.27 -9.31 -2.48
CA LEU A 50 11.60 -9.19 -1.94
C LEU A 50 11.84 -10.37 -1.02
N GLN A 51 12.67 -11.31 -1.49
CA GLN A 51 13.02 -12.51 -0.74
C GLN A 51 14.36 -12.32 -0.02
N ASN A 52 14.43 -12.80 1.22
CA ASN A 52 15.66 -12.85 2.00
C ASN A 52 15.62 -13.99 3.02
N ASP A 53 16.80 -14.45 3.44
CA ASP A 53 16.95 -15.56 4.39
C ASP A 53 17.09 -15.08 5.86
N LEU A 54 16.90 -13.78 6.12
CA LEU A 54 17.19 -13.17 7.43
C LEU A 54 15.95 -12.90 8.28
N CYS A 55 14.88 -12.41 7.66
CA CYS A 55 13.68 -12.00 8.37
C CYS A 55 12.41 -12.47 7.66
N MET A 56 11.61 -11.53 7.16
CA MET A 56 10.36 -11.75 6.49
C MET A 56 10.47 -11.37 5.01
N ASN A 57 9.99 -12.25 4.13
CA ASN A 57 9.74 -11.89 2.74
C ASN A 57 8.69 -10.77 2.71
N LEU A 58 8.90 -9.79 1.84
CA LEU A 58 8.00 -8.64 1.66
C LEU A 58 7.38 -8.70 0.27
N SER A 59 6.09 -8.38 0.16
CA SER A 59 5.37 -8.33 -1.11
C SER A 59 4.66 -7.01 -1.28
N SER A 60 4.75 -6.44 -2.48
CA SER A 60 3.92 -5.29 -2.84
C SER A 60 2.54 -5.72 -3.30
N ASP A 61 1.54 -4.90 -2.99
CA ASP A 61 0.22 -5.01 -3.59
C ASP A 61 -0.41 -3.62 -3.77
N ARG A 62 -1.40 -3.54 -4.64
CA ARG A 62 -2.03 -2.26 -5.01
C ARG A 62 -2.80 -1.70 -3.83
N MET A 63 -2.55 -0.45 -3.47
CA MET A 63 -3.31 0.26 -2.44
C MET A 63 -4.78 0.40 -2.86
N CYS A 64 -5.03 0.67 -4.13
CA CYS A 64 -6.37 1.04 -4.57
C CYS A 64 -6.94 -0.01 -5.54
N PRO A 65 -8.08 -0.64 -5.22
CA PRO A 65 -8.79 -1.48 -6.17
C PRO A 65 -9.36 -0.61 -7.30
N HIS A 66 -9.23 -1.09 -8.54
CA HIS A 66 -10.25 -0.81 -9.54
C HIS A 66 -11.35 -1.86 -9.39
N TYR A 67 -12.59 -1.44 -9.59
CA TYR A 67 -13.77 -2.30 -9.46
C TYR A 67 -14.27 -2.86 -10.80
N ASP A 68 -13.60 -2.50 -11.90
CA ASP A 68 -13.85 -2.99 -13.26
C ASP A 68 -13.83 -4.53 -13.32
N GLY A 69 -14.92 -5.13 -13.82
CA GLY A 69 -15.10 -6.59 -13.91
C GLY A 69 -15.18 -7.32 -12.55
N LYS A 70 -15.47 -6.60 -11.46
CA LYS A 70 -15.61 -7.16 -10.10
C LYS A 70 -17.03 -6.96 -9.57
N TYR A 71 -17.33 -7.64 -8.45
CA TYR A 71 -18.60 -7.52 -7.73
C TYR A 71 -19.82 -7.76 -8.64
N SER A 72 -19.78 -8.86 -9.40
CA SER A 72 -20.83 -9.21 -10.37
C SER A 72 -21.13 -8.07 -11.36
N ASN A 73 -20.07 -7.38 -11.83
CA ASN A 73 -20.15 -6.29 -12.79
C ASN A 73 -20.98 -5.08 -12.31
N LYS A 74 -21.12 -4.91 -10.98
CA LYS A 74 -21.87 -3.79 -10.38
C LYS A 74 -21.44 -2.42 -10.91
N PHE A 75 -20.16 -2.27 -11.25
CA PHE A 75 -19.55 -0.99 -11.61
C PHE A 75 -19.44 -0.76 -13.13
N ASP A 76 -19.96 -1.68 -13.93
CA ASP A 76 -19.87 -1.58 -15.39
C ASP A 76 -20.65 -0.35 -15.88
N GLY A 77 -20.03 0.45 -16.75
CA GLY A 77 -20.59 1.70 -17.26
C GLY A 77 -20.54 2.89 -16.28
N TRP A 78 -20.10 2.72 -15.03
CA TRP A 78 -20.03 3.82 -14.06
C TRP A 78 -18.88 4.80 -14.36
N LEU A 79 -17.84 4.29 -15.02
CA LEU A 79 -16.71 5.06 -15.55
C LEU A 79 -16.62 4.81 -17.06
N SER A 80 -16.32 5.85 -17.84
CA SER A 80 -15.96 5.72 -19.25
C SER A 80 -14.65 4.94 -19.44
N ASP A 81 -14.40 4.43 -20.64
CA ASP A 81 -13.21 3.63 -20.95
C ASP A 81 -11.92 4.39 -20.63
N LEU A 82 -11.87 5.68 -20.98
CA LEU A 82 -10.76 6.57 -20.65
C LEU A 82 -10.56 6.70 -19.14
N GLU A 83 -11.65 6.87 -18.37
CA GLU A 83 -11.57 6.97 -16.91
C GLU A 83 -11.11 5.66 -16.26
N ARG A 84 -11.54 4.51 -16.79
CA ARG A 84 -11.14 3.18 -16.29
C ARG A 84 -9.66 2.91 -16.57
N GLU A 85 -9.20 3.21 -17.78
CA GLU A 85 -7.79 3.01 -18.16
C GLU A 85 -6.85 3.96 -17.41
N GLU A 86 -7.24 5.22 -17.22
CA GLU A 86 -6.48 6.15 -16.36
C GLU A 86 -6.33 5.61 -14.93
N LEU A 87 -7.44 5.16 -14.31
CA LEU A 87 -7.40 4.58 -12.97
C LEU A 87 -6.48 3.36 -12.92
N LYS A 88 -6.66 2.43 -13.87
CA LYS A 88 -5.84 1.21 -14.01
C LYS A 88 -4.35 1.48 -14.15
N GLN A 89 -3.96 2.50 -14.90
CA GLN A 89 -2.56 2.85 -15.09
C GLN A 89 -1.98 3.46 -13.81
N LYS A 90 -2.69 4.43 -13.21
CA LYS A 90 -2.21 5.16 -12.03
C LYS A 90 -2.09 4.27 -10.80
N VAL A 91 -3.04 3.37 -10.53
CA VAL A 91 -2.94 2.44 -9.38
C VAL A 91 -1.82 1.40 -9.55
N ARG A 92 -1.22 1.27 -10.74
CA ARG A 92 -0.07 0.40 -11.00
C ARG A 92 1.28 1.12 -10.91
N THR A 93 1.28 2.42 -10.63
CA THR A 93 2.52 3.17 -10.37
C THR A 93 3.13 2.77 -9.01
N ILE A 94 4.37 3.22 -8.77
CA ILE A 94 5.07 2.98 -7.50
C ILE A 94 4.28 3.56 -6.31
N GLY A 95 3.74 4.76 -6.47
CA GLY A 95 2.87 5.43 -5.50
C GLY A 95 1.52 4.74 -5.30
N GLY A 96 1.11 3.87 -6.23
CA GLY A 96 -0.09 3.05 -6.14
C GLY A 96 0.08 1.73 -5.39
N HIS A 97 1.31 1.37 -4.97
CA HIS A 97 1.61 0.13 -4.26
C HIS A 97 2.08 0.37 -2.83
N ILE A 98 1.72 -0.54 -1.93
CA ILE A 98 2.21 -0.63 -0.55
C ILE A 98 2.88 -1.98 -0.35
N ILE A 99 3.76 -2.08 0.66
CA ILE A 99 4.52 -3.29 0.96
C ILE A 99 4.10 -3.82 2.32
N PHE A 100 3.84 -5.13 2.37
CA PHE A 100 3.55 -5.85 3.61
C PHE A 100 4.29 -7.19 3.64
N PRO A 101 4.42 -7.80 4.84
CA PRO A 101 4.93 -9.16 4.97
C PRO A 101 4.16 -10.16 4.10
N ALA A 102 4.90 -10.96 3.34
CA ALA A 102 4.38 -11.89 2.32
C ALA A 102 4.05 -13.28 2.88
N HIS A 103 4.57 -13.62 4.06
CA HIS A 103 4.36 -14.90 4.71
C HIS A 103 3.13 -14.85 5.62
N LYS A 104 2.40 -15.95 5.72
CA LYS A 104 1.22 -16.06 6.58
C LYS A 104 1.62 -16.17 8.05
N LYS A 105 1.04 -15.33 8.92
CA LYS A 105 1.11 -15.45 10.38
C LYS A 105 -0.30 -15.64 10.94
N ASN A 106 -0.59 -16.87 11.40
CA ASN A 106 -1.90 -17.25 11.94
C ASN A 106 -3.08 -16.85 11.03
N GLY A 107 -3.05 -17.37 9.79
CA GLY A 107 -4.08 -17.18 8.76
C GLY A 107 -3.61 -16.35 7.57
N PHE A 108 -4.48 -15.47 7.05
CA PHE A 108 -4.17 -14.59 5.92
C PHE A 108 -3.01 -13.61 6.19
N THR A 109 -2.25 -13.28 5.15
CA THR A 109 -1.36 -12.10 5.15
C THR A 109 -2.17 -10.80 5.25
N ILE A 110 -1.52 -9.67 5.55
CA ILE A 110 -2.19 -8.36 5.56
C ILE A 110 -2.83 -8.07 4.19
N ASN A 111 -2.08 -8.31 3.11
CA ASN A 111 -2.58 -8.18 1.73
C ASN A 111 -3.83 -9.02 1.46
N GLN A 112 -3.88 -10.25 1.98
CA GLN A 112 -5.06 -11.11 1.84
C GLN A 112 -6.21 -10.65 2.74
N ALA A 113 -5.93 -10.27 3.99
CA ALA A 113 -6.93 -9.89 4.99
C ALA A 113 -7.75 -8.66 4.55
N ARG A 114 -7.09 -7.63 4.00
CA ARG A 114 -7.79 -6.43 3.49
C ARG A 114 -8.70 -6.74 2.28
N GLY A 115 -8.34 -7.71 1.45
CA GLY A 115 -9.09 -8.05 0.24
C GLY A 115 -10.30 -8.94 0.50
N VAL A 116 -10.19 -9.88 1.44
CA VAL A 116 -11.33 -10.75 1.83
C VAL A 116 -12.28 -10.07 2.82
N SER A 117 -11.84 -9.01 3.51
CA SER A 117 -12.69 -8.27 4.43
C SER A 117 -13.79 -7.53 3.67
N ARG A 118 -15.05 -7.86 3.96
CA ARG A 118 -16.22 -7.16 3.40
C ARG A 118 -16.39 -5.74 3.96
N ILE A 119 -15.63 -5.39 4.99
CA ILE A 119 -15.61 -4.07 5.64
C ILE A 119 -14.53 -3.17 5.02
N ILE A 120 -13.45 -3.76 4.48
CA ILE A 120 -12.32 -3.00 3.91
C ILE A 120 -12.32 -3.06 2.37
N CYS A 121 -12.60 -4.22 1.77
CA CYS A 121 -12.67 -4.41 0.31
C CYS A 121 -11.49 -3.82 -0.46
N ASP A 122 -10.26 -4.08 0.02
CA ASP A 122 -8.99 -3.54 -0.49
C ASP A 122 -8.81 -2.01 -0.40
N ARG A 123 -9.75 -1.24 0.16
CA ARG A 123 -9.59 0.21 0.31
C ARG A 123 -8.44 0.55 1.25
N PHE A 124 -7.43 1.24 0.72
CA PHE A 124 -6.24 1.55 1.49
C PHE A 124 -6.45 2.62 2.54
N ASP A 125 -7.31 3.62 2.34
CA ASP A 125 -7.64 4.60 3.38
C ASP A 125 -8.27 3.93 4.61
N LEU A 126 -9.19 2.97 4.42
CA LEU A 126 -9.73 2.15 5.51
C LEU A 126 -8.66 1.23 6.14
N THR A 127 -7.73 0.72 5.33
CA THR A 127 -6.59 -0.08 5.83
C THR A 127 -5.63 0.79 6.67
N LEU A 128 -5.37 2.02 6.23
CA LEU A 128 -4.50 2.98 6.89
C LEU A 128 -5.11 3.44 8.21
N GLU A 129 -6.43 3.62 8.27
CA GLU A 129 -7.15 3.86 9.53
C GLU A 129 -6.98 2.69 10.51
N CYS A 130 -7.05 1.44 10.03
CA CYS A 130 -6.76 0.29 10.89
C CYS A 130 -5.32 0.32 11.43
N ILE A 131 -4.35 0.74 10.61
CA ILE A 131 -2.94 0.88 11.01
C ILE A 131 -2.78 2.02 12.03
N ARG A 132 -3.43 3.17 11.81
CA ARG A 132 -3.44 4.30 12.75
C ARG A 132 -3.96 3.85 14.12
N ARG A 133 -5.11 3.16 14.14
CA ARG A 133 -5.70 2.57 15.35
C ARG A 133 -4.80 1.55 16.02
N PHE A 134 -4.10 0.72 15.25
CA PHE A 134 -3.14 -0.24 15.79
C PHE A 134 -2.03 0.45 16.61
N TYR A 135 -1.48 1.57 16.15
CA TYR A 135 -0.48 2.33 16.92
C TYR A 135 -1.05 3.07 18.13
N GLN A 136 -2.37 3.20 18.23
CA GLN A 136 -3.07 3.82 19.36
C GLN A 136 -3.73 2.78 20.29
N ASP A 137 -3.45 1.49 20.08
CA ASP A 137 -4.10 0.38 20.79
C ASP A 137 -5.64 0.40 20.71
N GLU A 138 -6.18 0.91 19.60
CA GLU A 138 -7.62 0.98 19.32
C GLU A 138 -8.11 -0.21 18.46
N GLU A 139 -9.37 -0.59 18.65
CA GLU A 139 -10.01 -1.67 17.89
C GLU A 139 -10.37 -1.26 16.46
N SER A 140 -10.18 -2.19 15.53
CA SER A 140 -10.41 -2.04 14.09
C SER A 140 -10.71 -3.39 13.44
N PRO A 141 -11.31 -3.40 12.23
CA PRO A 141 -11.57 -4.64 11.49
C PRO A 141 -10.32 -5.50 11.21
N LEU A 142 -9.12 -4.92 11.28
CA LEU A 142 -7.86 -5.62 11.06
C LEU A 142 -7.02 -5.81 12.33
N SER A 143 -7.48 -5.43 13.53
CA SER A 143 -6.66 -5.41 14.76
C SER A 143 -5.93 -6.74 14.99
N LYS A 144 -6.66 -7.87 15.06
CA LYS A 144 -6.05 -9.20 15.20
C LYS A 144 -4.99 -9.51 14.13
N LYS A 145 -5.21 -9.04 12.90
CA LYS A 145 -4.27 -9.27 11.81
C LYS A 145 -3.04 -8.38 11.92
N LEU A 146 -3.19 -7.12 12.29
CA LEU A 146 -2.06 -6.22 12.50
C LEU A 146 -1.20 -6.68 13.70
N THR A 147 -1.82 -7.12 14.80
CA THR A 147 -1.14 -7.69 15.96
C THR A 147 -0.28 -8.92 15.61
N ASN A 148 -0.73 -9.80 14.70
CA ASN A 148 0.08 -10.94 14.26
C ASN A 148 1.40 -10.52 13.58
N TYR A 149 1.46 -9.30 13.06
CA TYR A 149 2.63 -8.71 12.40
C TYR A 149 3.19 -7.52 13.19
N LYS A 150 3.00 -7.49 14.53
CA LYS A 150 3.51 -6.42 15.39
C LYS A 150 5.00 -6.15 15.18
N ASP A 151 5.80 -7.20 15.02
CA ASP A 151 7.23 -7.11 14.74
C ASP A 151 7.57 -6.31 13.47
N PHE A 152 6.71 -6.34 12.45
CA PHE A 152 6.86 -5.48 11.27
C PHE A 152 6.52 -4.03 11.57
N PHE A 153 5.45 -3.78 12.32
CA PHE A 153 5.01 -2.42 12.65
C PHE A 153 5.92 -1.71 13.66
N ASP A 154 6.54 -2.47 14.57
CA ASP A 154 7.50 -1.96 15.55
C ASP A 154 8.74 -1.33 14.88
N LEU A 155 9.06 -1.70 13.62
CA LEU A 155 10.16 -1.11 12.85
C LEU A 155 9.99 0.39 12.59
N PHE A 156 8.76 0.88 12.64
CA PHE A 156 8.44 2.28 12.34
C PHE A 156 8.25 3.12 13.59
N ILE A 157 8.36 2.52 14.78
CA ILE A 157 8.21 3.14 16.11
C ILE A 157 6.76 3.58 16.39
N ASP A 158 6.19 4.45 15.57
CA ASP A 158 4.84 4.98 15.69
C ASP A 158 4.17 5.16 14.32
N PHE A 159 2.93 5.66 14.31
CA PHE A 159 2.17 5.89 13.07
C PHE A 159 2.83 6.96 12.18
N SER A 160 3.38 8.00 12.78
CA SER A 160 4.14 9.05 12.09
C SER A 160 5.33 8.48 11.33
N GLY A 161 6.11 7.60 11.97
CA GLY A 161 7.22 6.89 11.35
C GLY A 161 6.78 5.97 10.22
N TYR A 162 5.63 5.29 10.36
CA TYR A 162 5.05 4.49 9.27
C TYR A 162 4.68 5.37 8.07
N VAL A 163 4.04 6.51 8.31
CA VAL A 163 3.64 7.48 7.29
C VAL A 163 4.85 8.09 6.58
N GLU A 164 5.88 8.49 7.33
CA GLU A 164 7.12 9.04 6.81
C GLU A 164 7.82 8.03 5.91
N PHE A 165 8.03 6.82 6.43
CA PHE A 165 8.78 5.76 5.76
C PHE A 165 8.15 5.34 4.42
N PHE A 166 6.82 5.26 4.34
CA PHE A 166 6.11 4.87 3.12
C PHE A 166 5.71 6.07 2.23
N HIS A 167 6.14 7.29 2.57
CA HIS A 167 5.77 8.54 1.89
C HIS A 167 4.24 8.75 1.80
N LEU A 168 3.52 8.51 2.89
CA LEU A 168 2.06 8.59 2.98
C LEU A 168 1.56 9.95 3.52
N LYS A 169 2.42 10.97 3.58
CA LYS A 169 2.08 12.30 4.15
C LYS A 169 0.84 12.95 3.54
N ASP A 170 0.52 12.69 2.27
CA ASP A 170 -0.68 13.24 1.65
C ASP A 170 -1.95 12.44 1.95
N PHE A 171 -1.82 11.25 2.55
CA PHE A 171 -2.93 10.39 2.96
C PHE A 171 -3.43 10.70 4.38
N VAL A 172 -2.82 11.68 5.05
CA VAL A 172 -3.19 12.12 6.39
C VAL A 172 -3.19 13.64 6.48
N ASP A 173 -3.98 14.19 7.40
CA ASP A 173 -3.97 15.62 7.74
C ASP A 173 -2.87 15.95 8.77
N GLN A 174 -2.80 17.22 9.20
CA GLN A 174 -1.82 17.67 10.20
C GLN A 174 -1.99 17.03 11.60
N ASN A 175 -3.12 16.38 11.86
CA ASN A 175 -3.44 15.69 13.11
C ASN A 175 -3.40 14.16 12.94
N GLU A 176 -2.71 13.69 11.89
CA GLU A 176 -2.61 12.27 11.52
C GLU A 176 -3.95 11.59 11.20
N GLN A 177 -5.01 12.35 10.97
CA GLN A 177 -6.31 11.81 10.56
C GLN A 177 -6.27 11.42 9.10
N ILE A 178 -6.91 10.29 8.76
CA ILE A 178 -6.84 9.75 7.40
C ILE A 178 -7.65 10.60 6.41
N GLU A 179 -7.05 10.88 5.26
CA GLU A 179 -7.74 11.45 4.10
C GLU A 179 -8.54 10.35 3.39
N PHE A 180 -9.83 10.24 3.74
CA PHE A 180 -10.72 9.23 3.18
C PHE A 180 -11.26 9.60 1.79
N SER A 181 -11.15 8.68 0.83
CA SER A 181 -11.68 8.84 -0.54
C SER A 181 -13.21 8.85 -0.63
N LEU A 182 -13.90 8.38 0.42
CA LEU A 182 -15.34 8.38 0.59
C LEU A 182 -15.67 8.68 2.07
N PRO A 183 -16.86 9.23 2.39
CA PRO A 183 -17.25 9.52 3.78
C PRO A 183 -16.99 8.35 4.72
N PHE A 184 -16.37 8.60 5.86
CA PHE A 184 -16.03 7.60 6.87
C PHE A 184 -16.98 7.69 8.07
N ASP A 185 -17.49 6.55 8.51
CA ASP A 185 -18.49 6.44 9.57
C ASP A 185 -18.14 5.36 10.60
N ASN A 186 -16.85 5.19 10.89
CA ASN A 186 -16.34 4.14 11.79
C ASN A 186 -16.63 2.72 11.28
N PHE A 187 -16.39 2.48 9.99
CA PHE A 187 -16.53 1.17 9.33
C PHE A 187 -17.97 0.61 9.25
N ASN A 188 -18.99 1.46 9.38
CA ASN A 188 -20.39 1.02 9.38
C ASN A 188 -21.01 1.01 7.97
N ARG A 189 -20.57 1.90 7.07
CA ARG A 189 -21.04 1.94 5.68
C ARG A 189 -20.41 0.82 4.85
N PRO A 190 -21.07 0.42 3.75
CA PRO A 190 -20.41 -0.34 2.70
C PRO A 190 -19.12 0.37 2.22
N PRO A 191 -17.98 -0.34 2.13
CA PRO A 191 -16.69 0.29 1.82
C PRO A 191 -16.58 0.71 0.36
N ILE A 192 -17.27 0.02 -0.54
CA ILE A 192 -17.25 0.30 -1.98
C ILE A 192 -18.21 1.45 -2.35
N PRO A 193 -18.01 2.12 -3.49
CA PRO A 193 -18.96 3.14 -3.97
C PRO A 193 -20.37 2.57 -4.16
N GLN A 194 -21.38 3.37 -3.82
CA GLN A 194 -22.80 3.04 -3.96
C GLN A 194 -23.45 3.72 -5.16
N THR A 195 -22.83 4.76 -5.72
CA THR A 195 -23.31 5.47 -6.92
C THR A 195 -22.17 5.74 -7.91
N ASN A 196 -22.53 6.10 -9.15
CA ASN A 196 -21.56 6.52 -10.18
C ASN A 196 -20.76 7.74 -9.71
N ASP A 197 -21.41 8.68 -9.04
CA ASP A 197 -20.78 9.90 -8.55
C ASP A 197 -19.80 9.62 -7.42
N GLU A 198 -20.16 8.72 -6.48
CA GLU A 198 -19.21 8.25 -5.47
C GLU A 198 -18.00 7.54 -6.11
N TYR A 199 -18.20 6.77 -7.19
CA TYR A 199 -17.05 6.11 -7.83
C TYR A 199 -16.14 7.12 -8.53
N ARG A 200 -16.70 8.16 -9.17
CA ARG A 200 -15.90 9.26 -9.75
C ARG A 200 -15.20 10.09 -8.68
N GLN A 201 -15.85 10.34 -7.55
CA GLN A 201 -15.25 11.01 -6.39
C GLN A 201 -14.07 10.19 -5.84
N TYR A 202 -14.30 8.91 -5.57
CA TYR A 202 -13.28 7.97 -5.12
C TYR A 202 -12.10 7.95 -6.09
N LYS A 203 -12.36 7.78 -7.40
CA LYS A 203 -11.33 7.80 -8.44
C LYS A 203 -10.53 9.10 -8.37
N LYS A 204 -11.18 10.26 -8.45
CA LYS A 204 -10.52 11.57 -8.47
C LYS A 204 -9.62 11.77 -7.25
N HIS A 205 -10.14 11.48 -6.06
CA HIS A 205 -9.39 11.64 -4.81
C HIS A 205 -8.21 10.67 -4.73
N THR A 206 -8.44 9.38 -4.99
CA THR A 206 -7.38 8.36 -5.02
C THR A 206 -6.27 8.70 -6.01
N LEU A 207 -6.62 9.15 -7.22
CA LEU A 207 -5.63 9.54 -8.23
C LEU A 207 -4.78 10.73 -7.77
N ASN A 208 -5.40 11.71 -7.12
CA ASN A 208 -4.69 12.84 -6.53
C ASN A 208 -3.68 12.39 -5.48
N LEU A 209 -4.08 11.54 -4.52
CA LEU A 209 -3.19 11.00 -3.48
C LEU A 209 -2.00 10.23 -4.08
N ILE A 210 -2.27 9.33 -5.03
CA ILE A 210 -1.22 8.54 -5.70
C ILE A 210 -0.26 9.44 -6.48
N ASN A 211 -0.76 10.46 -7.18
CA ASN A 211 0.10 11.40 -7.91
C ASN A 211 1.03 12.17 -6.96
N LYS A 212 0.51 12.66 -5.83
CA LYS A 212 1.33 13.36 -4.83
C LYS A 212 2.38 12.45 -4.23
N ARG A 213 2.02 11.21 -3.87
CA ARG A 213 2.96 10.21 -3.37
C ARG A 213 4.04 9.83 -4.40
N ASN A 214 3.68 9.65 -5.66
CA ASN A 214 4.65 9.43 -6.73
C ASN A 214 5.67 10.57 -6.82
N LYS A 215 5.20 11.82 -6.73
CA LYS A 215 6.07 13.00 -6.73
C LYS A 215 7.02 12.99 -5.53
N ARG A 216 6.52 12.73 -4.32
CA ARG A 216 7.36 12.63 -3.11
C ARG A 216 8.41 11.55 -3.20
N ILE A 217 8.04 10.37 -3.68
CA ILE A 217 8.98 9.26 -3.91
C ILE A 217 10.06 9.72 -4.90
N LEU A 218 9.68 10.36 -6.01
CA LEU A 218 10.64 10.83 -7.01
C LEU A 218 11.61 11.89 -6.46
N GLU A 219 11.09 12.86 -5.70
CA GLU A 219 11.88 13.92 -5.07
C GLU A 219 12.89 13.36 -4.07
N ASN A 220 12.48 12.38 -3.26
CA ASN A 220 13.36 11.72 -2.29
C ASN A 220 14.53 11.00 -2.96
N ILE A 221 14.30 10.31 -4.08
CA ILE A 221 15.35 9.62 -4.84
C ILE A 221 16.31 10.59 -5.51
N SER A 222 15.79 11.72 -5.96
CA SER A 222 16.57 12.72 -6.71
C SER A 222 17.40 13.63 -5.80
N SER A 223 17.14 13.57 -4.48
CA SER A 223 17.86 14.34 -3.45
C SER A 223 19.00 13.55 -2.81
N GLU A 224 19.20 12.28 -3.20
CA GLU A 224 20.33 11.40 -2.82
C GLU A 224 21.39 11.36 -3.92
#